data_AF-A0AAD8G4W6-F1
#
_entry.id   AF-A0AAD8G4W6-F1
#
_cell.length_a   1.000
_cell.length_b   1.000
_cell.length_c   1.000
_cell.angle_alpha   90.00
_cell.angle_beta   90.00
_cell.angle_gamma   90.00
#
_symmetry.space_group_name_H-M   'P 1'
#
loop_
_entity.id
_entity.type
_entity.pdbx_description
1 polymer ?
#
loop_
_entity_poly.entity_id
_entity_poly.type
_entity_poly.pdbx_seq_one_letter_code
_entity_poly.pdbx_strand_id
1 'polypeptide(L)'
;MGQVQSPEPVQDSKPDVLCDVFSQGVVHASQRLKEYLGFEDPQSKLQPSTDTLNEIFLVNFISFCMEKGVEEHITTSKMTKQQSLLFGVDWIWTIFGPDKNIRLQFTVQTCQLSDLAVNENCQSEQPCRNGKETAKLDVLYKNKDRFEKLEEFCSLVGQDCVGLFIVFGLPGKPKEIRGALLDSVQTKKGKKSLPGDSLVKDYIMNTESFLSTREILEHCLSKKNGLKNVGNVYINFL
;
A
#
# COMPACT_ATOMS: atom_id res chain seq x y z
N MET A 1 -10.12 27.61 50.84
CA MET A 1 -10.60 26.21 50.79
C MET A 1 -11.86 26.24 49.93
N GLY A 2 -11.86 26.01 48.63
CA GLY A 2 -11.02 25.16 47.80
C GLY A 2 -11.91 24.05 47.25
N GLN A 3 -12.39 24.20 46.01
CA GLN A 3 -12.56 23.11 45.04
C GLN A 3 -13.01 23.70 43.70
N VAL A 4 -12.03 23.93 42.83
CA VAL A 4 -12.25 24.05 41.38
C VAL A 4 -12.45 22.63 40.90
N GLN A 5 -13.66 22.31 40.41
CA GLN A 5 -13.90 21.07 39.69
C GLN A 5 -13.04 21.09 38.43
N SER A 6 -12.06 20.21 38.39
CA SER A 6 -11.30 19.91 37.18
C SER A 6 -12.26 19.33 36.14
N PRO A 7 -12.27 19.80 34.88
CA PRO A 7 -12.95 19.07 33.82
C PRO A 7 -12.22 17.73 33.65
N GLU A 8 -12.97 16.63 33.61
CA GLU A 8 -12.47 15.35 33.13
C GLU A 8 -11.91 15.53 31.71
N PRO A 9 -10.82 14.82 31.36
CA PRO A 9 -10.32 14.86 30.00
C PRO A 9 -11.39 14.27 29.08
N VAL A 10 -11.89 15.10 28.15
CA VAL A 10 -12.76 14.67 27.05
C VAL A 10 -12.03 13.55 26.32
N GLN A 11 -12.59 12.35 26.43
CA GLN A 11 -12.04 11.13 25.85
C GLN A 11 -11.93 11.30 24.34
N ASP A 12 -10.70 11.32 23.85
CA ASP A 12 -10.32 11.42 22.44
C ASP A 12 -10.58 10.07 21.74
N SER A 13 -11.84 9.65 21.69
CA SER A 13 -12.30 8.30 21.31
C SER A 13 -12.62 8.14 19.81
N LYS A 14 -12.61 9.23 19.04
CA LYS A 14 -12.78 9.21 17.57
C LYS A 14 -11.58 8.70 16.74
N PRO A 15 -10.31 8.95 17.10
CA PRO A 15 -9.18 8.50 16.29
C PRO A 15 -9.04 6.98 16.24
N ASP A 16 -9.49 6.26 17.28
CA ASP A 16 -9.41 4.79 17.36
C ASP A 16 -10.44 4.13 16.42
N VAL A 17 -11.65 4.70 16.35
CA VAL A 17 -12.73 4.22 15.45
C VAL A 17 -12.34 4.32 13.98
N LEU A 18 -11.69 5.41 13.55
CA LEU A 18 -11.21 5.54 12.16
C LEU A 18 -10.11 4.52 11.85
N CYS A 19 -9.24 4.23 12.82
CA CYS A 19 -8.21 3.21 12.64
C CYS A 19 -8.81 1.82 12.48
N ASP A 20 -9.86 1.53 13.25
CA ASP A 20 -10.61 0.30 13.16
C ASP A 20 -11.34 0.14 11.83
N VAL A 21 -12.03 1.18 11.39
CA VAL A 21 -12.74 1.14 10.11
C VAL A 21 -11.75 1.00 8.96
N PHE A 22 -10.63 1.73 8.96
CA PHE A 22 -9.59 1.57 7.95
C PHE A 22 -9.05 0.13 7.92
N SER A 23 -8.68 -0.39 9.09
CA SER A 23 -8.09 -1.74 9.20
C SER A 23 -9.07 -2.82 8.76
N GLN A 24 -10.34 -2.73 9.19
CA GLN A 24 -11.39 -3.65 8.78
C GLN A 24 -11.70 -3.54 7.28
N GLY A 25 -11.66 -2.33 6.71
CA GLY A 25 -11.86 -2.12 5.27
C GLY A 25 -10.75 -2.77 4.45
N VAL A 26 -9.50 -2.64 4.88
CA VAL A 26 -8.34 -3.29 4.24
C VAL A 26 -8.48 -4.81 4.33
N VAL A 27 -8.86 -5.35 5.48
CA VAL A 27 -9.10 -6.80 5.66
C VAL A 27 -10.25 -7.27 4.77
N HIS A 28 -11.35 -6.53 4.73
CA HIS A 28 -12.50 -6.84 3.88
C HIS A 28 -12.11 -6.89 2.39
N ALA A 29 -11.43 -5.85 1.90
CA ALA A 29 -10.94 -5.79 0.53
C ALA A 29 -9.97 -6.94 0.20
N SER A 30 -9.08 -7.28 1.13
CA SER A 30 -8.11 -8.36 0.98
C SER A 30 -8.78 -9.73 0.92
N GLN A 31 -9.79 -9.96 1.78
CA GLN A 31 -10.58 -11.20 1.76
C GLN A 31 -11.29 -11.38 0.42
N ARG A 32 -11.89 -10.31 -0.12
CA ARG A 32 -12.53 -10.34 -1.44
C ARG A 32 -11.53 -10.60 -2.54
N LEU A 33 -10.37 -9.93 -2.52
CA LEU A 33 -9.34 -10.11 -3.53
C LEU A 33 -8.74 -11.53 -3.51
N LYS A 34 -8.66 -12.15 -2.33
CA LYS A 34 -8.17 -13.53 -2.14
C LYS A 34 -8.95 -14.57 -2.95
N GLU A 35 -10.26 -14.36 -3.14
CA GLU A 35 -11.10 -15.24 -3.96
C GLU A 35 -10.65 -15.22 -5.43
N TYR A 36 -10.30 -14.04 -5.97
CA TYR A 36 -9.80 -13.87 -7.33
C TYR A 36 -8.37 -14.41 -7.51
N LEU A 37 -7.50 -14.18 -6.52
CA LEU A 37 -6.14 -14.74 -6.53
C LEU A 37 -6.14 -16.27 -6.43
N GLY A 38 -7.18 -16.84 -5.84
CA GLY A 38 -7.36 -18.28 -5.71
C GLY A 38 -8.13 -18.93 -6.84
N PHE A 39 -8.54 -18.18 -7.85
CA PHE A 39 -9.25 -18.70 -9.01
C PHE A 39 -8.26 -19.36 -9.97
N GLU A 40 -8.49 -20.64 -10.24
CA GLU A 40 -7.73 -21.40 -11.22
C GLU A 40 -8.58 -21.59 -12.46
N ASP A 41 -8.18 -20.96 -13.57
CA ASP A 41 -8.80 -21.22 -14.87
C ASP A 41 -8.27 -22.56 -15.42
N PRO A 42 -9.13 -23.57 -15.64
CA PRO A 42 -8.72 -24.83 -16.25
C PRO A 42 -8.06 -24.66 -17.63
N GLN A 43 -8.35 -23.56 -18.33
CA GLN A 43 -7.75 -23.23 -19.63
C GLN A 43 -6.56 -22.25 -19.53
N SER A 44 -6.28 -21.72 -18.33
CA SER A 44 -5.23 -20.73 -18.06
C SER A 44 -5.25 -19.50 -18.99
N LYS A 45 -6.45 -19.09 -19.45
CA LYS A 45 -6.69 -17.91 -20.28
C LYS A 45 -7.11 -16.70 -19.44
N LEU A 46 -7.67 -16.92 -18.26
CA LEU A 46 -8.10 -15.87 -17.36
C LEU A 46 -7.06 -15.67 -16.26
N GLN A 47 -6.32 -14.57 -16.37
CA GLN A 47 -5.43 -14.08 -15.33
C GLN A 47 -5.65 -12.58 -15.17
N PRO A 48 -6.24 -12.13 -14.04
CA PRO A 48 -6.39 -10.70 -13.77
C PRO A 48 -5.02 -10.03 -13.73
N SER A 49 -4.90 -8.88 -14.40
CA SER A 49 -3.71 -8.03 -14.28
C SER A 49 -3.65 -7.36 -12.91
N THR A 50 -2.48 -6.87 -12.50
CA THR A 50 -2.32 -6.06 -11.29
C THR A 50 -3.28 -4.87 -11.27
N ASP A 51 -3.48 -4.19 -12.40
CA ASP A 51 -4.43 -3.06 -12.50
C ASP A 51 -5.88 -3.49 -12.21
N THR A 52 -6.30 -4.66 -12.69
CA THR A 52 -7.63 -5.21 -12.37
C THR A 52 -7.73 -5.60 -10.90
N LEU A 53 -6.69 -6.21 -10.33
CA LEU A 53 -6.65 -6.55 -8.89
C LEU A 53 -6.71 -5.28 -8.02
N ASN A 54 -6.03 -4.20 -8.44
CA ASN A 54 -6.09 -2.88 -7.81
C ASN A 54 -7.52 -2.34 -7.79
N GLU A 55 -8.24 -2.41 -8.92
CA GLU A 55 -9.63 -1.95 -8.99
C GLU A 55 -10.55 -2.76 -8.09
N ILE A 56 -10.43 -4.09 -8.09
CA ILE A 56 -11.20 -4.95 -7.21
C ILE A 56 -10.93 -4.59 -5.75
N PHE A 57 -9.66 -4.45 -5.36
CA PHE A 57 -9.28 -4.08 -3.99
C PHE A 57 -9.91 -2.74 -3.60
N LEU A 58 -9.69 -1.70 -4.41
CA LEU A 58 -10.14 -0.34 -4.10
C LEU A 58 -11.66 -0.21 -4.07
N VAL A 59 -12.39 -0.85 -5.00
CA VAL A 59 -13.85 -0.85 -4.99
C VAL A 59 -14.38 -1.43 -3.69
N ASN A 60 -13.88 -2.59 -3.27
CA ASN A 60 -14.30 -3.22 -2.01
C ASN A 60 -13.94 -2.37 -0.78
N PHE A 61 -12.75 -1.75 -0.76
CA PHE A 61 -12.33 -0.87 0.32
C PHE A 61 -13.21 0.39 0.42
N ILE A 62 -13.44 1.08 -0.71
CA ILE A 62 -14.23 2.31 -0.77
C ILE A 62 -15.68 2.02 -0.39
N SER A 63 -16.28 0.96 -0.93
CA SER A 63 -17.64 0.54 -0.57
C SER A 63 -17.77 0.30 0.92
N PHE A 64 -16.80 -0.40 1.53
CA PHE A 64 -16.79 -0.62 2.98
C PHE A 64 -16.73 0.71 3.77
N CYS A 65 -15.87 1.64 3.38
CA CYS A 65 -15.77 2.95 4.04
C CYS A 65 -17.08 3.76 3.93
N MET A 66 -17.75 3.71 2.77
CA MET A 66 -19.05 4.35 2.58
C MET A 66 -20.14 3.72 3.44
N GLU A 67 -20.19 2.38 3.53
CA GLU A 67 -21.14 1.66 4.40
C GLU A 67 -20.94 2.01 5.88
N LYS A 68 -19.71 2.34 6.29
CA LYS A 68 -19.37 2.77 7.64
C LYS A 68 -19.51 4.28 7.87
N GLY A 69 -19.84 5.06 6.84
CA GLY A 69 -20.05 6.51 6.95
C GLY A 69 -18.79 7.31 7.28
N VAL A 70 -17.62 6.86 6.79
CA VAL A 70 -16.32 7.51 7.05
C VAL A 70 -15.66 8.04 5.78
N GLU A 71 -16.37 8.11 4.67
CA GLU A 71 -15.87 8.53 3.35
C GLU A 71 -15.32 9.97 3.34
N GLU A 72 -15.78 10.83 4.25
CA GLU A 72 -15.21 12.17 4.41
C GLU A 72 -13.93 12.23 5.25
N HIS A 73 -13.56 11.12 5.90
CA HIS A 73 -12.40 11.00 6.78
C HIS A 73 -11.32 10.09 6.20
N ILE A 74 -11.70 9.17 5.31
CA ILE A 74 -10.78 8.26 4.60
C ILE A 74 -11.05 8.40 3.11
N THR A 75 -10.12 9.01 2.38
CA THR A 75 -10.23 9.14 0.93
C THR A 75 -9.23 8.26 0.21
N THR A 76 -9.65 7.76 -0.96
CA THR A 76 -8.81 7.02 -1.89
C THR A 76 -8.68 7.83 -3.18
N SER A 77 -7.45 8.13 -3.59
CA SER A 77 -7.16 8.78 -4.87
C SER A 77 -6.34 7.83 -5.74
N LYS A 78 -7.00 7.20 -6.72
CA LYS A 78 -6.33 6.32 -7.69
C LYS A 78 -5.61 7.17 -8.74
N MET A 79 -4.34 6.88 -8.99
CA MET A 79 -3.57 7.54 -10.02
C MET A 79 -4.01 7.07 -11.41
N THR A 80 -3.94 7.97 -12.39
CA THR A 80 -4.05 7.55 -13.79
C THR A 80 -2.82 6.69 -14.16
N LYS A 81 -2.92 5.92 -15.25
CA LYS A 81 -1.77 5.13 -15.72
C LYS A 81 -0.53 5.99 -15.96
N GLN A 82 -0.71 7.19 -16.51
CA GLN A 82 0.39 8.15 -16.73
C GLN A 82 1.00 8.64 -15.41
N GLN A 83 0.17 8.96 -14.41
CA GLN A 83 0.63 9.37 -13.09
C GLN A 83 1.35 8.23 -12.35
N SER A 84 0.85 6.99 -12.43
CA SER A 84 1.54 5.83 -11.83
C SER A 84 2.90 5.58 -12.47
N LEU A 85 3.02 5.69 -13.81
CA LEU A 85 4.31 5.58 -14.49
C LEU A 85 5.30 6.69 -14.11
N LEU A 86 4.79 7.90 -13.90
CA LEU A 86 5.58 9.07 -13.52
C LEU A 86 6.07 9.00 -12.07
N PHE A 87 5.16 8.72 -11.13
CA PHE A 87 5.42 8.80 -9.70
C PHE A 87 5.74 7.46 -9.04
N GLY A 88 5.53 6.34 -9.72
CA GLY A 88 5.63 5.02 -9.10
C GLY A 88 4.54 4.75 -8.06
N VAL A 89 3.45 5.52 -8.05
CA VAL A 89 2.35 5.43 -7.09
C VAL A 89 1.07 5.00 -7.81
N ASP A 90 0.42 3.95 -7.33
CA ASP A 90 -0.82 3.45 -7.93
C ASP A 90 -2.05 4.12 -7.32
N TRP A 91 -2.04 4.37 -6.02
CA TRP A 91 -3.04 5.20 -5.35
C TRP A 91 -2.52 5.79 -4.04
N ILE A 92 -3.30 6.73 -3.50
CA ILE A 92 -3.05 7.33 -2.20
C ILE A 92 -4.28 7.13 -1.31
N TRP A 93 -4.07 6.61 -0.10
CA TRP A 93 -5.03 6.74 0.98
C TRP A 93 -4.71 7.94 1.83
N THR A 94 -5.69 8.79 2.10
CA THR A 94 -5.55 9.92 3.02
C THR A 94 -6.52 9.74 4.17
N ILE A 95 -5.99 9.80 5.40
CA ILE A 95 -6.77 9.78 6.64
C ILE A 95 -6.74 11.20 7.20
N PHE A 96 -7.92 11.79 7.39
CA PHE A 96 -8.09 13.13 7.91
C PHE A 96 -8.31 13.13 9.42
N GLY A 97 -7.78 14.16 10.08
CA GLY A 97 -8.11 14.48 11.47
C GLY A 97 -9.50 15.12 11.61
N PRO A 98 -9.92 15.41 12.85
CA PRO A 98 -11.19 16.07 13.14
C PRO A 98 -11.36 17.41 12.40
N ASP A 99 -10.27 18.17 12.26
CA ASP A 99 -10.26 19.50 11.63
C ASP A 99 -10.01 19.44 10.11
N LYS A 100 -10.21 18.27 9.49
CA LYS A 100 -9.94 18.01 8.06
C LYS A 100 -8.48 18.27 7.63
N ASN A 101 -7.55 18.37 8.57
CA ASN A 101 -6.12 18.32 8.29
C ASN A 101 -5.71 16.89 7.91
N ILE A 102 -4.68 16.76 7.08
CA ILE A 102 -4.08 15.46 6.78
C ILE A 102 -3.42 14.95 8.05
N ARG A 103 -3.85 13.78 8.51
CA ARG A 103 -3.26 13.11 9.69
C ARG A 103 -2.25 12.05 9.27
N LEU A 104 -2.53 11.35 8.17
CA LEU A 104 -1.66 10.32 7.62
C LEU A 104 -2.01 10.09 6.15
N GLN A 105 -1.00 9.83 5.32
CA GLN A 105 -1.16 9.37 3.95
C GLN A 105 -0.36 8.09 3.72
N PHE A 106 -0.98 7.14 3.05
CA PHE A 106 -0.28 5.99 2.46
C PHE A 106 -0.20 6.17 0.96
N THR A 107 1.00 6.28 0.44
CA THR A 107 1.25 6.23 -1.00
C THR A 107 1.57 4.80 -1.36
N VAL A 108 0.69 4.19 -2.14
CA VAL A 108 0.69 2.75 -2.36
C VAL A 108 1.27 2.43 -3.73
N GLN A 109 2.20 1.48 -3.73
CA GLN A 109 2.69 0.80 -4.92
C GLN A 109 2.32 -0.68 -4.82
N THR A 110 1.79 -1.21 -5.90
CA THR A 110 1.33 -2.60 -5.99
C THR A 110 2.20 -3.41 -6.93
N CYS A 111 2.37 -4.69 -6.62
CA CYS A 111 2.96 -5.65 -7.53
C CYS A 111 2.34 -7.03 -7.33
N GLN A 112 2.48 -7.89 -8.33
CA GLN A 112 2.03 -9.28 -8.26
C GLN A 112 3.24 -10.21 -8.37
N LEU A 113 3.42 -11.10 -7.39
CA LEU A 113 4.49 -12.10 -7.40
C LEU A 113 3.87 -13.50 -7.65
N SER A 114 3.32 -13.71 -8.85
CA SER A 114 2.82 -15.05 -9.23
C SER A 114 3.93 -15.89 -9.87
N ASP A 115 3.90 -17.22 -9.70
CA ASP A 115 4.84 -18.15 -10.35
C ASP A 115 4.79 -18.06 -11.90
N LEU A 116 3.64 -17.67 -12.46
CA LEU A 116 3.46 -17.41 -13.89
C LEU A 116 4.12 -16.09 -14.34
N ALA A 117 4.20 -15.08 -13.47
CA ALA A 117 4.92 -13.83 -13.73
C ALA A 117 6.44 -13.99 -13.65
N VAL A 118 6.96 -15.13 -13.17
CA VAL A 118 8.41 -15.41 -13.13
C VAL A 118 8.98 -15.72 -14.51
N ASN A 119 8.15 -16.18 -15.46
CA ASN A 119 8.55 -16.37 -16.86
C ASN A 119 8.47 -15.08 -17.71
N GLU A 120 7.86 -14.02 -17.18
CA GLU A 120 7.81 -12.68 -17.77
C GLU A 120 8.53 -11.67 -16.86
N ASN A 121 9.77 -11.98 -16.49
CA ASN A 121 10.84 -11.04 -16.15
C ASN A 121 10.40 -9.63 -15.68
N CYS A 122 9.76 -9.47 -14.51
CA CYS A 122 9.46 -8.17 -13.87
C CYS A 122 9.15 -7.01 -14.83
N GLN A 123 8.40 -7.30 -15.90
CA GLN A 123 7.95 -6.35 -16.91
C GLN A 123 6.60 -6.85 -17.39
N SER A 124 5.59 -6.82 -16.51
CA SER A 124 4.21 -6.80 -16.99
C SER A 124 3.89 -5.41 -17.56
N GLU A 125 4.71 -4.94 -18.51
CA GLU A 125 4.25 -4.06 -19.57
C GLU A 125 3.72 -4.98 -20.66
N GLN A 126 2.52 -5.53 -20.49
CA GLN A 126 1.77 -5.91 -21.68
C GLN A 126 1.67 -4.65 -22.55
N PRO A 127 2.20 -4.66 -23.78
CA PRO A 127 2.10 -3.51 -24.64
C PRO A 127 0.65 -3.41 -25.06
N CYS A 128 -0.10 -2.55 -24.36
CA CYS A 128 -1.31 -1.98 -24.94
C CYS A 128 -0.93 -1.46 -26.33
N ARG A 129 -1.85 -1.62 -27.28
CA ARG A 129 -1.76 -1.45 -28.75
C ARG A 129 -1.16 -0.13 -29.29
N ASN A 130 -0.58 0.72 -28.43
CA ASN A 130 0.09 1.99 -28.70
C ASN A 130 1.54 2.04 -28.15
N GLY A 131 2.36 1.00 -28.37
CA GLY A 131 3.73 0.87 -27.85
C GLY A 131 4.76 1.96 -28.23
N LYS A 132 4.34 3.06 -28.88
CA LYS A 132 5.18 4.23 -29.18
C LYS A 132 5.05 5.35 -28.14
N GLU A 133 4.03 5.30 -27.27
CA GLU A 133 3.72 6.37 -26.32
C GLU A 133 4.33 6.12 -24.94
N THR A 134 4.28 4.87 -24.45
CA THR A 134 4.93 4.44 -23.20
C THR A 134 6.46 4.53 -23.28
N ALA A 135 7.06 4.09 -24.38
CA ALA A 135 8.52 4.16 -24.59
C ALA A 135 9.06 5.60 -24.65
N LYS A 136 8.25 6.58 -25.07
CA LYS A 136 8.66 8.00 -25.07
C LYS A 136 8.53 8.63 -23.69
N LEU A 137 7.52 8.22 -22.92
CA LEU A 137 7.31 8.69 -21.56
C LEU A 137 8.41 8.18 -20.63
N ASP A 138 8.84 6.93 -20.76
CA ASP A 138 9.89 6.35 -19.94
C ASP A 138 11.28 7.01 -20.17
N VAL A 139 11.57 7.43 -21.41
CA VAL A 139 12.78 8.22 -21.72
C VAL A 139 12.72 9.65 -21.15
N LEU A 140 11.52 10.22 -20.98
CA LEU A 140 11.31 11.57 -20.41
C LEU A 140 11.36 11.59 -18.89
N TYR A 141 11.03 10.48 -18.24
CA TYR A 141 10.98 10.36 -16.80
C TYR A 141 12.25 9.64 -16.34
N LYS A 142 13.26 10.43 -15.94
CA LYS A 142 14.55 10.05 -15.28
C LYS A 142 14.67 8.55 -15.00
N ASN A 143 15.78 7.90 -15.42
CA ASN A 143 16.22 6.49 -15.25
C ASN A 143 16.06 5.84 -13.84
N LYS A 144 14.97 6.11 -13.13
CA LYS A 144 14.62 5.67 -11.79
C LYS A 144 13.63 4.55 -11.91
N ASP A 145 13.85 3.50 -11.13
CA ASP A 145 12.88 2.43 -11.02
C ASP A 145 11.62 2.88 -10.25
N ARG A 146 10.57 2.04 -10.26
CA ARG A 146 9.30 2.36 -9.59
C ARG A 146 9.46 2.58 -8.08
N PHE A 147 10.36 1.85 -7.42
CA PHE A 147 10.65 2.00 -6.01
C PHE A 147 11.29 3.37 -5.72
N GLU A 148 12.28 3.77 -6.51
CA GLU A 148 12.96 5.07 -6.37
C GLU A 148 12.02 6.24 -6.65
N LYS A 149 11.07 6.07 -7.58
CA LYS A 149 10.00 7.04 -7.83
C LYS A 149 9.08 7.20 -6.62
N LEU A 150 8.66 6.09 -5.97
CA LEU A 150 7.88 6.12 -4.74
C LEU A 150 8.63 6.80 -3.59
N GLU A 151 9.94 6.52 -3.45
CA GLU A 151 10.81 7.16 -2.45
C GLU A 151 10.89 8.67 -2.65
N GLU A 152 11.14 9.13 -3.88
CA GLU A 152 11.14 10.55 -4.23
C GLU A 152 9.76 11.18 -3.94
N PHE A 153 8.68 10.52 -4.34
CA PHE A 153 7.32 11.01 -4.10
C PHE A 153 7.04 11.22 -2.60
N CYS A 154 7.33 10.22 -1.76
CA CYS A 154 7.13 10.34 -0.31
C CYS A 154 7.93 11.51 0.28
N SER A 155 9.18 11.69 -0.17
CA SER A 155 10.05 12.77 0.30
C SER A 155 9.52 14.16 -0.04
N LEU A 156 8.83 14.29 -1.19
CA LEU A 156 8.24 15.56 -1.66
C LEU A 156 6.93 15.90 -0.97
N VAL A 157 6.13 14.90 -0.58
CA VAL A 157 4.86 15.11 0.16
C VAL A 157 5.13 15.55 1.59
N GLY A 158 6.09 14.91 2.28
CA GLY A 158 6.52 15.30 3.62
C GLY A 158 6.26 14.24 4.69
N GLN A 159 6.29 14.66 5.95
CA GLN A 159 6.41 13.77 7.12
C GLN A 159 5.17 12.88 7.37
N ASP A 160 4.00 13.33 6.93
CA ASP A 160 2.73 12.61 7.08
C ASP A 160 2.52 11.55 6.00
N CYS A 161 3.46 11.42 5.05
CA CYS A 161 3.43 10.43 3.97
C CYS A 161 4.21 9.18 4.35
N VAL A 162 3.60 8.02 4.13
CA VAL A 162 4.20 6.70 4.35
C VAL A 162 4.11 5.89 3.06
N GLY A 163 5.26 5.49 2.52
CA GLY A 163 5.31 4.58 1.38
C GLY A 163 4.90 3.17 1.79
N LEU A 164 3.98 2.56 1.03
CA LEU A 164 3.46 1.22 1.27
C LEU A 164 3.53 0.39 -0.01
N PHE A 165 4.13 -0.78 0.08
CA PHE A 165 4.02 -1.82 -0.95
C PHE A 165 2.89 -2.77 -0.61
N ILE A 166 2.08 -3.16 -1.59
CA ILE A 166 1.11 -4.26 -1.50
C ILE A 166 1.46 -5.29 -2.57
N VAL A 167 1.69 -6.51 -2.14
CA VAL A 167 2.03 -7.63 -3.00
C VAL A 167 0.87 -8.61 -3.07
N PHE A 168 0.34 -8.82 -4.27
CA PHE A 168 -0.71 -9.80 -4.53
C PHE A 168 -0.14 -11.13 -4.99
N GLY A 169 -0.44 -12.18 -4.25
CA GLY A 169 0.07 -13.52 -4.52
C GLY A 169 1.57 -13.63 -4.32
N LEU A 170 1.99 -14.81 -3.87
CA LEU A 170 3.40 -15.15 -3.70
C LEU A 170 3.70 -16.50 -4.37
N PRO A 171 4.96 -16.74 -4.78
CA PRO A 171 5.43 -18.05 -5.23
C PRO A 171 5.09 -19.14 -4.21
N GLY A 172 4.43 -20.21 -4.66
CA GLY A 172 3.94 -21.30 -3.80
C GLY A 172 2.79 -20.93 -2.84
N LYS A 173 2.42 -19.66 -2.75
CA LYS A 173 1.31 -19.16 -1.91
C LYS A 173 0.49 -18.09 -2.67
N PRO A 174 -0.20 -18.47 -3.76
CA PRO A 174 -0.82 -17.52 -4.69
C PRO A 174 -1.96 -16.69 -4.09
N LYS A 175 -2.56 -17.15 -2.98
CA LYS A 175 -3.65 -16.46 -2.28
C LYS A 175 -3.17 -15.51 -1.19
N GLU A 176 -1.87 -15.48 -0.88
CA GLU A 176 -1.35 -14.57 0.15
C GLU A 176 -1.25 -13.14 -0.40
N ILE A 177 -1.62 -12.17 0.44
CA ILE A 177 -1.47 -10.74 0.17
C ILE A 177 -0.62 -10.19 1.32
N ARG A 178 0.51 -9.57 1.00
CA ARG A 178 1.44 -9.04 2.00
C ARG A 178 1.77 -7.59 1.71
N GLY A 179 2.02 -6.82 2.76
CA GLY A 179 2.48 -5.45 2.64
C GLY A 179 3.88 -5.24 3.21
N ALA A 180 4.52 -4.13 2.84
CA ALA A 180 5.75 -3.67 3.46
C ALA A 180 5.82 -2.14 3.43
N LEU A 181 6.31 -1.54 4.51
CA LEU A 181 6.59 -0.10 4.54
C LEU A 181 7.90 0.20 3.81
N LEU A 182 7.94 1.35 3.12
CA LEU A 182 9.13 1.82 2.42
C LEU A 182 10.37 1.82 3.32
N ASP A 183 10.26 2.41 4.51
CA ASP A 183 11.34 2.52 5.49
C ASP A 183 11.89 1.14 5.92
N SER A 184 11.02 0.14 6.05
CA SER A 184 11.40 -1.22 6.41
C SER A 184 12.21 -1.90 5.29
N VAL A 185 11.82 -1.67 4.04
CA VAL A 185 12.54 -2.18 2.86
C VAL A 185 13.89 -1.45 2.70
N GLN A 186 13.92 -0.13 2.89
CA GLN A 186 15.14 0.68 2.84
C GLN A 186 16.18 0.27 3.89
N THR A 187 15.74 -0.12 5.08
CA THR A 187 16.63 -0.64 6.12
C THR A 187 17.39 -1.90 5.65
N LYS A 188 16.81 -2.71 4.74
CA LYS A 188 17.54 -3.81 4.08
C LYS A 188 18.43 -3.36 2.91
N LYS A 189 18.13 -2.25 2.23
CA LYS A 189 18.92 -1.71 1.10
C LYS A 189 20.39 -1.50 1.48
N GLY A 190 20.66 -1.04 2.70
CA GLY A 190 22.03 -0.88 3.22
C GLY A 190 22.87 -2.16 3.33
N LYS A 191 22.27 -3.35 3.16
CA LYS A 191 22.94 -4.66 3.25
C LYS A 191 23.12 -5.37 1.90
N LYS A 192 22.43 -4.95 0.83
CA LYS A 192 22.48 -5.60 -0.50
C LYS A 192 22.27 -4.56 -1.62
N SER A 193 23.15 -4.55 -2.64
CA SER A 193 23.02 -3.70 -3.83
C SER A 193 22.03 -4.31 -4.85
N LEU A 194 20.75 -4.39 -4.49
CA LEU A 194 19.70 -4.86 -5.39
C LEU A 194 18.90 -3.69 -6.00
N PRO A 195 18.41 -3.81 -7.25
CA PRO A 195 17.40 -2.92 -7.81
C PRO A 195 16.14 -2.89 -6.92
N GLY A 196 15.37 -1.79 -6.97
CA GLY A 196 14.26 -1.55 -6.05
C GLY A 196 13.20 -2.66 -6.02
N ASP A 197 12.71 -3.09 -7.18
CA ASP A 197 11.70 -4.16 -7.28
C ASP A 197 12.21 -5.51 -6.75
N SER A 198 13.49 -5.80 -6.98
CA SER A 198 14.15 -7.01 -6.46
C SER A 198 14.32 -6.94 -4.94
N LEU A 199 14.53 -5.75 -4.39
CA LEU A 199 14.64 -5.52 -2.95
C LEU A 199 13.29 -5.73 -2.25
N VAL A 200 12.19 -5.22 -2.81
CA VAL A 200 10.83 -5.45 -2.28
C VAL A 200 10.51 -6.94 -2.30
N LYS A 201 10.79 -7.63 -3.42
CA LYS A 201 10.61 -9.08 -3.53
C LYS A 201 11.43 -9.85 -2.50
N ASP A 202 12.74 -9.58 -2.39
CA ASP A 202 13.62 -10.21 -1.40
C ASP A 202 13.14 -9.93 0.03
N TYR A 203 12.64 -8.72 0.30
CA TYR A 203 12.08 -8.36 1.59
C TYR A 203 10.87 -9.23 1.93
N ILE A 204 9.87 -9.27 1.05
CA ILE A 204 8.59 -9.95 1.29
C ILE A 204 8.77 -11.47 1.41
N MET A 205 9.64 -12.06 0.59
CA MET A 205 9.87 -13.51 0.59
C MET A 205 10.65 -13.99 1.81
N ASN A 206 11.60 -13.20 2.31
CA ASN A 206 12.49 -13.60 3.42
C ASN A 206 12.06 -13.05 4.78
N THR A 207 10.85 -12.51 4.90
CA THR A 207 10.34 -11.99 6.17
C THR A 207 9.22 -12.90 6.68
N GLU A 208 9.41 -13.41 7.90
CA GLU A 208 8.51 -14.40 8.52
C GLU A 208 7.56 -13.77 9.55
N SER A 209 8.05 -12.80 10.33
CA SER A 209 7.24 -12.06 11.29
C SER A 209 6.33 -11.05 10.60
N PHE A 210 5.15 -10.84 11.16
CA PHE A 210 4.18 -9.90 10.62
C PHE A 210 3.54 -9.03 11.69
N LEU A 211 2.97 -7.92 11.23
CA LEU A 211 2.03 -7.10 11.97
C LEU A 211 0.71 -7.03 11.19
N SER A 212 -0.38 -6.86 11.92
CA SER A 212 -1.69 -6.55 11.37
C SER A 212 -1.72 -5.13 10.81
N THR A 213 -2.74 -4.86 9.98
CA THR A 213 -2.99 -3.50 9.46
C THR A 213 -3.21 -2.50 10.59
N ARG A 214 -3.89 -2.91 11.67
CA ARG A 214 -4.16 -2.06 12.85
C ARG A 214 -2.87 -1.67 13.56
N GLU A 215 -2.00 -2.63 13.84
CA GLU A 215 -0.72 -2.36 14.52
C GLU A 215 0.18 -1.41 13.71
N ILE A 216 0.20 -1.57 12.39
CA ILE A 216 0.94 -0.65 11.50
C ILE A 216 0.35 0.75 11.54
N LEU A 217 -0.98 0.87 11.53
CA LEU A 217 -1.65 2.16 11.57
C LEU A 217 -1.40 2.88 12.90
N GLU A 218 -1.51 2.17 14.02
CA GLU A 218 -1.18 2.68 15.35
C GLU A 218 0.30 3.13 15.42
N HIS A 219 1.20 2.32 14.85
CA HIS A 219 2.61 2.67 14.77
C HIS A 219 2.84 3.95 13.94
N CYS A 220 2.19 4.09 12.78
CA CYS A 220 2.29 5.27 11.93
C CYS A 220 1.71 6.53 12.58
N LEU A 221 0.63 6.41 13.36
CA LEU A 221 -0.06 7.53 14.00
C LEU A 221 0.56 7.95 15.34
N SER A 222 1.25 7.06 16.04
CA SER A 222 1.93 7.35 17.31
C SER A 222 3.19 8.22 17.15
N LYS A 223 3.55 8.61 15.92
CA LYS A 223 4.73 9.41 15.59
C LYS A 223 4.73 10.77 16.31
N LYS A 224 5.43 10.86 17.43
CA LYS A 224 5.98 12.14 17.94
C LYS A 224 7.42 12.41 17.48
N ASN A 225 8.16 11.43 16.94
CA ASN A 225 9.60 11.52 16.61
C ASN A 225 10.05 10.63 15.41
N GLY A 226 9.32 10.63 14.29
CA GLY A 226 9.66 9.80 13.12
C GLY A 226 9.25 8.33 13.26
N LEU A 227 9.19 7.59 12.15
CA LEU A 227 8.84 6.17 12.15
C LEU A 227 9.92 5.42 12.94
N LYS A 228 9.62 4.98 14.17
CA LYS A 228 10.49 4.01 14.84
C LYS A 228 10.61 2.80 13.92
N ASN A 229 11.80 2.23 13.81
CA ASN A 229 12.02 1.09 12.94
C ASN A 229 11.10 -0.05 13.39
N VAL A 230 10.07 -0.36 12.60
CA VAL A 230 9.08 -1.42 12.87
C VAL A 230 9.75 -2.81 12.84
N GLY A 231 11.03 -2.85 12.48
CA GLY A 231 11.82 -4.06 12.37
C GLY A 231 11.57 -4.77 11.05
N ASN A 232 12.06 -6.00 10.97
CA ASN A 232 11.88 -6.84 9.80
C ASN A 232 10.53 -7.57 9.89
N VAL A 233 9.44 -6.86 9.62
CA VAL A 233 8.07 -7.41 9.64
C VAL A 233 7.34 -7.06 8.35
N TYR A 234 6.58 -8.01 7.81
CA TYR A 234 5.64 -7.70 6.73
C TYR A 234 4.26 -7.37 7.31
N ILE A 235 3.39 -6.76 6.51
CA ILE A 235 2.02 -6.45 6.89
C ILE A 235 1.13 -7.60 6.44
N ASN A 236 0.45 -8.25 7.37
CA ASN A 236 -0.60 -9.19 7.06
C ASN A 236 -1.93 -8.44 6.91
N PHE A 237 -2.56 -8.56 5.74
CA PHE A 237 -3.83 -7.93 5.44
C PHE A 237 -5.04 -8.84 5.71
N LEU A 238 -4.84 -10.03 6.27
CA LEU A 238 -5.89 -11.03 6.58
C LEU A 238 -5.92 -11.44 8.05
#